data_AF-A0AAD6AY37-F1
#
_entry.id   AF-A0AAD6AY37-F1
#
_cell.length_a   1.000
_cell.length_b   1.000
_cell.length_c   1.000
_cell.angle_alpha   90.00
_cell.angle_beta   90.00
_cell.angle_gamma   90.00
#
_symmetry.space_group_name_H-M   'P 1'
#
loop_
_entity.id
_entity.type
_entity.pdbx_description
1 polymer ?
#
loop_
_entity_poly.entity_id
_entity_poly.type
_entity_poly.pdbx_seq_one_letter_code
_entity_poly.pdbx_strand_id
1 'polypeptide(L)'
;MSVQSQTALHSRRMTVLHRVLRRRLHPVQLVVVALVFVTLFFFIQWEVASQNQQEDPWLRGMAVKRDAMLGMVMGAVNNLKDAMPKMQIRAPVRQQDNAERVSCPPGHYTAAELRPALERPPQDPMGPGAAGKPFHTDSLSPEEQKEKEKGEEKHCFNLYASDRISLSRDLGADTRPPECIEQTFKRCPPLPTTSVIIVFHNEGWSTLLRTVYSVLHTSPTILLKEIILVDDASVDDVLKDGLDDYLKRLSIVRVVRQHERKGLITARLLGASVATGDTLTFLDAHCECFNGWLEPLLARIAENHTVVVSPDITTIDLNTFEFIKPSPYGQNHNRGNFDWSLSFGWESLPDHERQRRKDETYPIKTPTFAGGLFSISKDYFYHIGSYDEEMEIWGGENIEMSFRVWQCGGQLEIIPCSIVGHVFRTKSPHTFPKGTQVIARNQVRLAEVWMDDYKDIFYRRNQQAAQISKDKAFGGIAQRLDLRARLQCKSFSWYLKNVYPEVFMPDLNPLRFGSVKNVGKDSCLDVGENNEGGKQLIMYPCHGLGGNQYFEFSTRHEIRHNIQKELCLHGAEGTVKLEDCQYKGGKTLVGAEQKWELKDNQLFYMPGGNMCLSARHEHPSLALCNPSDRYQLWTFV
;
A
#
# COMPACT_ATOMS: atom_id res chain seq x y z
N MET A 1 -62.02 -33.68 10.09
CA MET A 1 -63.42 -33.42 10.51
C MET A 1 -63.77 -31.97 10.17
N SER A 2 -65.07 -31.65 10.15
CA SER A 2 -65.75 -30.33 10.06
C SER A 2 -64.98 -29.07 10.53
N VAL A 3 -65.09 -27.86 9.94
CA VAL A 3 -66.30 -27.01 9.62
C VAL A 3 -67.00 -26.56 10.93
N GLN A 4 -67.42 -25.31 11.23
CA GLN A 4 -67.77 -24.04 10.53
C GLN A 4 -67.08 -22.80 11.21
N SER A 5 -66.91 -21.59 10.63
CA SER A 5 -67.85 -20.43 10.45
C SER A 5 -68.46 -19.85 11.76
N GLN A 6 -68.79 -18.56 11.97
CA GLN A 6 -68.87 -17.30 11.17
C GLN A 6 -68.46 -16.09 12.11
N THR A 7 -68.60 -14.76 11.96
CA THR A 7 -69.27 -13.67 11.15
C THR A 7 -68.37 -12.40 11.36
N ALA A 8 -68.29 -11.25 10.66
CA ALA A 8 -69.15 -10.35 9.86
C ALA A 8 -70.16 -9.45 10.66
N LEU A 9 -70.47 -8.17 10.33
CA LEU A 9 -69.85 -7.10 9.50
C LEU A 9 -70.66 -5.78 9.62
N HIS A 10 -70.05 -4.58 9.82
CA HIS A 10 -70.56 -3.21 9.51
C HIS A 10 -69.42 -2.17 9.73
N SER A 11 -69.40 -0.93 9.19
CA SER A 11 -70.41 -0.16 8.44
C SER A 11 -69.80 0.63 7.25
N ARG A 12 -70.64 1.34 6.48
CA ARG A 12 -70.38 2.07 5.21
C ARG A 12 -71.36 3.28 5.12
N ARG A 13 -71.28 4.29 4.21
CA ARG A 13 -70.42 4.55 3.04
C ARG A 13 -70.46 6.05 2.64
N MET A 14 -69.32 6.74 2.45
CA MET A 14 -69.18 7.99 1.67
C MET A 14 -67.70 8.18 1.27
N THR A 15 -67.31 8.62 0.08
CA THR A 15 -68.08 9.00 -1.13
C THR A 15 -67.36 8.46 -2.38
N VAL A 16 -68.08 8.18 -3.47
CA VAL A 16 -67.48 7.73 -4.75
C VAL A 16 -68.08 8.51 -5.91
N LEU A 17 -67.34 9.47 -6.47
CA LEU A 17 -67.36 9.75 -7.92
C LEU A 17 -66.18 10.63 -8.38
N HIS A 18 -65.11 10.00 -8.86
CA HIS A 18 -64.39 10.41 -10.08
C HIS A 18 -63.41 9.30 -10.51
N ARG A 19 -63.93 8.30 -11.23
CA ARG A 19 -63.10 7.46 -12.10
C ARG A 19 -63.05 8.15 -13.47
N VAL A 20 -61.85 8.37 -14.01
CA VAL A 20 -61.44 8.19 -15.43
C VAL A 20 -60.09 8.89 -15.64
N LEU A 21 -59.02 8.09 -15.80
CA LEU A 21 -57.82 8.31 -16.65
C LEU A 21 -56.64 7.42 -16.23
N ARG A 22 -56.78 6.11 -16.46
CA ARG A 22 -55.63 5.18 -16.53
C ARG A 22 -55.19 5.07 -17.98
N ARG A 23 -54.19 5.83 -18.45
CA ARG A 23 -53.44 5.53 -19.70
C ARG A 23 -52.22 6.44 -19.94
N ARG A 24 -51.15 5.78 -20.45
CA ARG A 24 -50.13 6.29 -21.41
C ARG A 24 -49.18 7.41 -20.95
N LEU A 25 -47.89 7.06 -20.80
CA LEU A 25 -46.84 7.88 -21.45
C LEU A 25 -47.16 7.96 -22.94
N HIS A 26 -46.94 9.11 -23.56
CA HIS A 26 -47.40 9.37 -24.91
C HIS A 26 -46.50 8.66 -25.94
N PRO A 27 -47.03 8.02 -27.01
CA PRO A 27 -46.20 7.41 -28.05
C PRO A 27 -45.21 8.41 -28.66
N VAL A 28 -45.61 9.69 -28.77
CA VAL A 28 -44.78 10.80 -29.21
C VAL A 28 -43.52 10.98 -28.35
N GLN A 29 -43.56 10.72 -27.04
CA GLN A 29 -42.39 10.86 -26.16
C GLN A 29 -41.35 9.77 -26.45
N LEU A 30 -41.78 8.53 -26.70
CA LEU A 30 -40.89 7.45 -27.14
C LEU A 30 -40.32 7.71 -28.53
N VAL A 31 -41.11 8.26 -29.45
CA VAL A 31 -40.64 8.67 -30.78
C VAL A 31 -39.61 9.82 -30.69
N VAL A 32 -39.82 10.81 -29.82
CA VAL A 32 -38.84 11.90 -29.60
C VAL A 32 -37.55 11.36 -29.00
N VAL A 33 -37.60 10.47 -27.99
CA VAL A 33 -36.39 9.85 -27.43
C VAL A 33 -35.66 9.01 -28.49
N ALA A 34 -36.38 8.23 -29.29
CA ALA A 34 -35.79 7.45 -30.39
C ALA A 34 -35.14 8.35 -31.45
N LEU A 35 -35.80 9.44 -31.85
CA LEU A 35 -35.25 10.41 -32.81
C LEU A 35 -33.98 11.09 -32.28
N VAL A 36 -33.96 11.48 -31.00
CA VAL A 36 -32.76 12.04 -30.33
C VAL A 36 -31.62 11.02 -30.27
N PHE A 37 -31.93 9.75 -30.00
CA PHE A 37 -30.91 8.69 -29.96
C PHE A 37 -30.35 8.37 -31.36
N VAL A 38 -31.22 8.37 -32.39
CA VAL A 38 -30.82 8.17 -33.79
C VAL A 38 -29.99 9.35 -34.30
N THR A 39 -30.35 10.60 -33.99
CA THR A 39 -29.53 11.75 -34.41
C THR A 39 -28.19 11.80 -33.68
N LEU A 40 -28.13 11.49 -32.38
CA LEU A 40 -26.86 11.32 -31.66
C LEU A 40 -25.98 10.23 -32.29
N PHE A 41 -26.56 9.08 -32.61
CA PHE A 41 -25.83 8.01 -33.29
C PHE A 41 -25.35 8.43 -34.68
N PHE A 42 -26.16 9.18 -35.44
CA PHE A 42 -25.78 9.70 -36.75
C PHE A 42 -24.66 10.75 -36.66
N PHE A 43 -24.66 11.62 -35.65
CA PHE A 43 -23.55 12.55 -35.40
C PHE A 43 -22.25 11.81 -35.03
N ILE A 44 -22.32 10.79 -34.18
CA ILE A 44 -21.15 9.97 -33.83
C ILE A 44 -20.58 9.24 -35.06
N GLN A 45 -21.45 8.69 -35.93
CA GLN A 45 -21.01 8.06 -37.18
C GLN A 45 -20.44 9.08 -38.18
N TRP A 46 -20.96 10.31 -38.23
CA TRP A 46 -20.42 11.41 -39.05
C TRP A 46 -19.02 11.82 -38.55
N GLU A 47 -18.83 11.93 -37.23
CA GLU A 47 -17.56 12.32 -36.61
C GLU A 47 -16.45 11.27 -36.85
N VAL A 48 -16.81 9.99 -36.97
CA VAL A 48 -15.92 8.91 -37.44
C VAL A 48 -15.64 9.01 -38.94
N ALA A 49 -16.62 9.40 -39.75
CA ALA A 49 -16.48 9.49 -41.21
C ALA A 49 -15.68 10.71 -41.70
N SER A 50 -15.56 11.79 -40.91
CA SER A 50 -14.92 13.05 -41.34
C SER A 50 -13.42 13.17 -41.04
N GLN A 51 -12.72 12.10 -40.64
CA GLN A 51 -11.26 12.12 -40.41
C GLN A 51 -10.41 12.15 -41.70
N ASN A 52 -10.84 12.90 -42.73
CA ASN A 52 -10.05 13.10 -43.95
C ASN A 52 -10.50 14.33 -44.76
N GLN A 53 -10.14 15.55 -44.31
CA GLN A 53 -9.54 16.63 -45.13
C GLN A 53 -9.31 17.94 -44.34
N GLN A 54 -8.66 18.90 -45.00
CA GLN A 54 -7.95 20.08 -44.47
C GLN A 54 -8.74 21.05 -43.58
N GLU A 55 -7.99 21.86 -42.83
CA GLU A 55 -8.49 22.87 -41.88
C GLU A 55 -9.30 23.99 -42.56
N ASP A 56 -10.48 24.29 -42.02
CA ASP A 56 -11.36 25.39 -42.46
C ASP A 56 -11.61 26.38 -41.30
N PRO A 57 -11.39 27.71 -41.46
CA PRO A 57 -11.42 28.68 -40.35
C PRO A 57 -12.71 28.73 -39.52
N TRP A 58 -13.84 28.21 -40.03
CA TRP A 58 -15.11 28.15 -39.30
C TRP A 58 -15.01 27.39 -37.96
N LEU A 59 -14.12 26.39 -37.87
CA LEU A 59 -13.92 25.56 -36.67
C LEU A 59 -13.52 26.38 -35.43
N ARG A 60 -12.75 27.47 -35.60
CA ARG A 60 -12.38 28.38 -34.49
C ARG A 60 -13.62 29.04 -33.84
N GLY A 61 -14.66 29.31 -34.63
CA GLY A 61 -15.92 29.86 -34.14
C GLY A 61 -16.73 28.89 -33.27
N MET A 62 -16.52 27.58 -33.43
CA MET A 62 -17.12 26.56 -32.56
C MET A 62 -16.28 26.30 -31.31
N ALA A 63 -14.96 26.32 -31.40
CA ALA A 63 -14.07 26.21 -30.23
C ALA A 63 -14.37 27.29 -29.17
N VAL A 64 -14.42 28.58 -29.58
CA VAL A 64 -14.75 29.69 -28.67
C VAL A 64 -16.15 29.55 -28.04
N LYS A 65 -17.13 28.99 -28.77
CA LYS A 65 -18.46 28.68 -28.21
C LYS A 65 -18.44 27.50 -27.24
N ARG A 66 -17.60 26.49 -27.49
CA ARG A 66 -17.38 25.34 -26.59
C ARG A 66 -16.75 25.80 -25.27
N ASP A 67 -15.77 26.70 -25.33
CA ASP A 67 -15.12 27.27 -24.15
C ASP A 67 -16.05 28.19 -23.35
N ALA A 68 -16.87 29.00 -24.03
CA ALA A 68 -17.92 29.79 -23.38
C ALA A 68 -18.98 28.91 -22.70
N MET A 69 -19.34 27.77 -23.31
CA MET A 69 -20.25 26.80 -22.73
C MET A 69 -19.62 26.05 -21.54
N LEU A 70 -18.35 25.67 -21.63
CA LEU A 70 -17.55 25.11 -20.52
C LEU A 70 -17.43 26.10 -19.35
N GLY A 71 -17.22 27.39 -19.63
CA GLY A 71 -17.22 28.45 -18.63
C GLY A 71 -18.57 28.59 -17.90
N MET A 72 -19.69 28.56 -18.64
CA MET A 72 -21.03 28.54 -18.03
C MET A 72 -21.30 27.25 -17.23
N VAL A 73 -20.84 26.08 -17.70
CA VAL A 73 -20.96 24.82 -16.96
C VAL A 73 -20.11 24.83 -15.69
N MET A 74 -18.87 25.33 -15.73
CA MET A 74 -18.07 25.52 -14.52
C MET A 74 -18.69 26.52 -13.53
N GLY A 75 -19.27 27.62 -14.04
CA GLY A 75 -20.04 28.57 -13.21
C GLY A 75 -21.23 27.91 -12.53
N ALA A 76 -22.01 27.11 -13.26
CA ALA A 76 -23.13 26.35 -12.72
C ALA A 76 -22.69 25.29 -11.69
N VAL A 77 -21.60 24.57 -11.96
CA VAL A 77 -21.01 23.58 -11.03
C VAL A 77 -20.50 24.24 -9.75
N ASN A 78 -19.89 25.42 -9.82
CA ASN A 78 -19.47 26.18 -8.64
C ASN A 78 -20.69 26.66 -7.83
N ASN A 79 -21.72 27.22 -8.46
CA ASN A 79 -22.96 27.61 -7.75
C ASN A 79 -23.70 26.41 -7.14
N LEU A 80 -23.63 25.22 -7.75
CA LEU A 80 -24.16 23.98 -7.17
C LEU A 80 -23.35 23.51 -5.96
N LYS A 81 -22.04 23.76 -5.92
CA LYS A 81 -21.12 23.34 -4.86
C LYS A 81 -21.49 23.97 -3.50
N ASP A 82 -21.93 25.22 -3.51
CA ASP A 82 -22.40 25.94 -2.31
C ASP A 82 -23.85 25.61 -1.92
N ALA A 83 -24.60 24.95 -2.81
CA ALA A 83 -25.98 24.49 -2.59
C ALA A 83 -26.09 23.00 -2.18
N MET A 84 -24.99 22.23 -2.23
CA MET A 84 -24.99 20.82 -1.84
C MET A 84 -25.01 20.64 -0.32
N PRO A 85 -25.96 19.87 0.25
CA PRO A 85 -25.86 19.48 1.66
C PRO A 85 -24.61 18.61 1.86
N LYS A 86 -23.88 18.84 2.95
CA LYS A 86 -22.67 18.09 3.30
C LYS A 86 -23.00 16.61 3.54
N MET A 87 -22.90 15.79 2.50
CA MET A 87 -23.03 14.33 2.59
C MET A 87 -21.82 13.74 3.32
N GLN A 88 -21.83 13.84 4.65
CA GLN A 88 -21.05 12.93 5.49
C GLN A 88 -21.53 11.51 5.18
N ILE A 89 -20.66 10.70 4.59
CA ILE A 89 -20.84 9.25 4.56
C ILE A 89 -20.85 8.80 6.01
N ARG A 90 -22.04 8.50 6.54
CA ARG A 90 -22.14 7.93 7.89
C ARG A 90 -21.56 6.53 7.84
N ALA A 91 -20.61 6.24 8.73
CA ALA A 91 -20.16 4.88 8.97
C ALA A 91 -21.38 3.98 9.27
N PRO A 92 -21.34 2.68 8.89
CA PRO A 92 -22.46 1.78 9.10
C PRO A 92 -22.86 1.75 10.58
N VAL A 93 -24.10 2.13 10.87
CA VAL A 93 -24.64 2.08 12.22
C VAL A 93 -24.91 0.61 12.56
N ARG A 94 -24.21 0.10 13.57
CA ARG A 94 -24.42 -1.24 14.13
C ARG A 94 -25.91 -1.45 14.42
N GLN A 95 -26.55 -2.41 13.76
CA GLN A 95 -27.87 -2.87 14.18
C GLN A 95 -27.72 -3.45 15.59
N GLN A 96 -28.40 -2.83 16.55
CA GLN A 96 -28.42 -3.29 17.94
C GLN A 96 -29.46 -4.42 18.09
N ASP A 97 -29.14 -5.59 17.52
CA ASP A 97 -29.86 -6.81 17.87
C ASP A 97 -29.59 -7.12 19.34
N ASN A 98 -30.63 -6.93 20.17
CA ASN A 98 -30.67 -7.16 21.62
C ASN A 98 -29.40 -6.73 22.39
N ALA A 99 -29.24 -5.42 22.56
CA ALA A 99 -28.27 -4.88 23.51
C ALA A 99 -28.63 -5.28 24.96
N GLU A 100 -28.06 -6.39 25.44
CA GLU A 100 -27.66 -6.47 26.84
C GLU A 100 -26.88 -5.19 27.18
N ARG A 101 -27.12 -4.64 28.37
CA ARG A 101 -26.52 -3.35 28.76
C ARG A 101 -25.03 -3.52 28.95
N VAL A 102 -24.25 -3.29 27.89
CA VAL A 102 -22.79 -3.13 27.96
C VAL A 102 -22.52 -2.05 29.00
N SER A 103 -22.01 -2.48 30.16
CA SER A 103 -21.54 -1.57 31.19
C SER A 103 -20.42 -0.74 30.59
N CYS A 104 -20.65 0.56 30.47
CA CYS A 104 -19.68 1.52 29.96
C CYS A 104 -19.20 2.34 31.17
N PRO A 105 -18.31 1.78 32.03
CA PRO A 105 -17.92 2.44 33.26
C PRO A 105 -17.18 3.75 32.97
N PRO A 106 -17.33 4.76 33.84
CA PRO A 106 -16.68 6.05 33.64
C PRO A 106 -15.17 6.01 33.92
N GLY A 107 -14.49 7.06 33.46
CA GLY A 107 -13.06 7.27 33.70
C GLY A 107 -12.14 6.47 32.79
N HIS A 108 -10.89 6.32 33.23
CA HIS A 108 -9.81 5.69 32.49
C HIS A 108 -9.33 4.42 33.21
N TYR A 109 -8.78 3.46 32.47
CA TYR A 109 -8.12 2.28 33.04
C TYR A 109 -6.91 2.70 33.89
N THR A 110 -6.70 2.01 35.02
CA THR A 110 -5.53 2.17 35.87
C THR A 110 -4.38 1.26 35.42
N ALA A 111 -3.14 1.59 35.80
CA ALA A 111 -1.98 0.72 35.56
C ALA A 111 -2.12 -0.70 36.15
N ALA A 112 -2.94 -0.86 37.20
CA ALA A 112 -3.24 -2.18 37.79
C ALA A 112 -4.20 -3.02 36.92
N GLU A 113 -5.15 -2.38 36.22
CA GLU A 113 -6.00 -3.04 35.22
C GLU A 113 -5.19 -3.38 33.94
N LEU A 114 -4.24 -2.52 33.57
CA LEU A 114 -3.40 -2.68 32.37
C LEU A 114 -2.15 -3.55 32.59
N ARG A 115 -2.06 -4.31 33.69
CA ARG A 115 -0.90 -5.17 33.97
C ARG A 115 -0.71 -6.27 32.90
N PRO A 116 0.53 -6.59 32.49
CA PRO A 116 0.81 -7.53 31.40
C PRO A 116 0.36 -8.96 31.72
N ALA A 117 0.11 -9.77 30.69
CA ALA A 117 -0.33 -11.16 30.82
C ALA A 117 0.70 -12.07 31.52
N LEU A 118 1.99 -11.74 31.46
CA LEU A 118 3.08 -12.40 32.18
C LEU A 118 4.09 -11.36 32.66
N GLU A 119 4.34 -11.29 33.96
CA GLU A 119 5.37 -10.40 34.50
C GLU A 119 6.77 -10.78 33.97
N ARG A 120 7.55 -9.79 33.53
CA ARG A 120 8.91 -10.01 33.03
C ARG A 120 9.84 -10.37 34.20
N PRO A 121 10.57 -11.52 34.16
CA PRO A 121 11.51 -11.86 35.22
C PRO A 121 12.67 -10.84 35.28
N PRO A 122 13.36 -10.69 36.42
CA PRO A 122 14.56 -9.86 36.51
C PRO A 122 15.59 -10.25 35.44
N GLN A 123 16.11 -9.25 34.72
CA GLN A 123 17.13 -9.44 33.68
C GLN A 123 18.52 -9.10 34.22
N ASP A 124 19.55 -9.76 33.70
CA ASP A 124 20.94 -9.37 33.92
C ASP A 124 21.29 -8.14 33.06
N PRO A 125 21.62 -6.97 33.63
CA PRO A 125 21.96 -5.77 32.86
C PRO A 125 23.27 -5.87 32.07
N MET A 126 24.11 -6.88 32.36
CA MET A 126 25.35 -7.22 31.66
C MET A 126 25.18 -8.38 30.67
N GLY A 127 24.00 -9.00 30.60
CA GLY A 127 23.73 -10.13 29.70
C GLY A 127 23.74 -9.75 28.21
N PRO A 128 23.95 -10.71 27.29
CA PRO A 128 23.93 -10.46 25.85
C PRO A 128 22.61 -9.79 25.41
N GLY A 129 22.73 -8.67 24.70
CA GLY A 129 21.59 -7.91 24.17
C GLY A 129 20.66 -7.30 25.23
N ALA A 130 21.07 -7.25 26.51
CA ALA A 130 20.26 -6.72 27.61
C ALA A 130 19.88 -5.25 27.41
N ALA A 131 18.68 -4.86 27.87
CA ALA A 131 18.09 -3.55 27.62
C ALA A 131 18.06 -3.12 26.14
N GLY A 132 18.02 -4.06 25.19
CA GLY A 132 17.98 -3.80 23.75
C GLY A 132 19.32 -3.34 23.12
N LYS A 133 20.45 -3.46 23.83
CA LYS A 133 21.79 -3.10 23.33
C LYS A 133 22.28 -4.04 22.20
N PRO A 134 23.27 -3.64 21.39
CA PRO A 134 23.94 -4.55 20.45
C PRO A 134 24.69 -5.67 21.19
N PHE A 135 24.62 -6.89 20.66
CA PHE A 135 25.49 -8.00 21.02
C PHE A 135 26.53 -8.22 19.91
N HIS A 136 27.76 -7.79 20.17
CA HIS A 136 28.89 -7.93 19.25
C HIS A 136 29.38 -9.38 19.20
N THR A 137 29.64 -9.89 18.00
CA THR A 137 30.02 -11.29 17.74
C THR A 137 31.26 -11.34 16.83
N ASP A 138 32.24 -10.51 17.20
CA ASP A 138 33.41 -10.17 16.37
C ASP A 138 34.69 -10.93 16.80
N SER A 139 34.60 -11.72 17.89
CA SER A 139 35.70 -12.50 18.46
C SER A 139 35.18 -13.89 18.86
N LEU A 140 34.88 -14.70 17.85
CA LEU A 140 34.38 -16.07 17.98
C LEU A 140 35.49 -17.11 17.76
N SER A 141 35.35 -18.29 18.34
CA SER A 141 36.12 -19.47 17.93
C SER A 141 35.75 -19.91 16.50
N PRO A 142 36.60 -20.70 15.79
CA PRO A 142 36.28 -21.22 14.46
C PRO A 142 34.97 -22.04 14.42
N GLU A 143 34.66 -22.74 15.51
CA GLU A 143 33.43 -23.52 15.69
C GLU A 143 32.20 -22.62 15.83
N GLU A 144 32.27 -21.57 16.66
CA GLU A 144 31.21 -20.59 16.86
C GLU A 144 30.97 -19.71 15.62
N GLN A 145 32.04 -19.33 14.90
CA GLN A 145 31.95 -18.61 13.64
C GLN A 145 31.20 -19.44 12.58
N LYS A 146 31.42 -20.76 12.54
CA LYS A 146 30.69 -21.68 11.66
C LYS A 146 29.23 -21.90 12.09
N GLU A 147 28.93 -21.82 13.39
CA GLU A 147 27.56 -21.80 13.91
C GLU A 147 26.81 -20.54 13.45
N LYS A 148 27.47 -19.37 13.55
CA LYS A 148 26.98 -18.07 13.05
C LYS A 148 26.72 -18.07 11.55
N GLU A 149 27.70 -18.47 10.73
CA GLU A 149 27.57 -18.54 9.26
C GLU A 149 26.39 -19.41 8.82
N LYS A 150 26.20 -20.58 9.46
CA LYS A 150 25.07 -21.47 9.20
C LYS A 150 23.72 -20.85 9.59
N GLY A 151 23.68 -20.07 10.67
CA GLY A 151 22.51 -19.30 11.07
C GLY A 151 22.15 -18.21 10.07
N GLU A 152 23.15 -17.45 9.63
CA GLU A 152 23.02 -16.36 8.65
C GLU A 152 22.61 -16.89 7.26
N GLU A 153 23.20 -18.00 6.78
CA GLU A 153 22.81 -18.66 5.53
C GLU A 153 21.34 -19.09 5.56
N LYS A 154 20.89 -19.75 6.64
CA LYS A 154 19.53 -20.31 6.72
C LYS A 154 18.46 -19.24 6.98
N HIS A 155 18.73 -18.28 7.86
CA HIS A 155 17.70 -17.34 8.36
C HIS A 155 17.85 -15.91 7.83
N CYS A 156 18.94 -15.57 7.14
CA CYS A 156 19.27 -14.20 6.69
C CYS A 156 19.36 -13.16 7.83
N PHE A 157 19.69 -13.63 9.04
CA PHE A 157 20.09 -12.84 10.21
C PHE A 157 21.01 -13.68 11.11
N ASN A 158 21.73 -13.03 12.03
CA ASN A 158 22.65 -13.68 12.98
C ASN A 158 21.91 -14.46 14.08
N LEU A 159 21.48 -15.68 13.76
CA LEU A 159 20.80 -16.56 14.73
C LEU A 159 21.70 -16.88 15.93
N TYR A 160 23.02 -16.99 15.74
CA TYR A 160 23.99 -17.23 16.82
C TYR A 160 23.91 -16.17 17.93
N ALA A 161 23.77 -14.89 17.55
CA ALA A 161 23.52 -13.80 18.49
C ALA A 161 22.15 -13.96 19.16
N SER A 162 21.11 -14.25 18.37
CA SER A 162 19.75 -14.43 18.89
C SER A 162 19.63 -15.57 19.92
N ASP A 163 20.26 -16.72 19.68
CA ASP A 163 20.20 -17.88 20.58
C ASP A 163 20.91 -17.65 21.93
N ARG A 164 21.75 -16.61 22.02
CA ARG A 164 22.47 -16.21 23.24
C ARG A 164 21.83 -15.00 23.96
N ILE A 165 20.81 -14.37 23.37
CA ILE A 165 20.06 -13.25 23.95
C ILE A 165 18.80 -13.76 24.66
N SER A 166 18.50 -13.22 25.85
CA SER A 166 17.31 -13.60 26.64
C SER A 166 16.00 -13.54 25.82
N LEU A 167 15.17 -14.58 25.94
CA LEU A 167 13.80 -14.61 25.36
C LEU A 167 12.85 -13.62 26.05
N SER A 168 13.18 -13.22 27.28
CA SER A 168 12.39 -12.30 28.11
C SER A 168 13.05 -10.93 28.26
N ARG A 169 14.01 -10.56 27.38
CA ARG A 169 14.78 -9.31 27.53
C ARG A 169 13.89 -8.09 27.68
N ASP A 170 14.34 -7.16 28.51
CA ASP A 170 13.81 -5.80 28.53
C ASP A 170 14.45 -4.97 27.40
N LEU A 171 13.82 -3.84 27.09
CA LEU A 171 14.29 -2.87 26.10
C LEU A 171 14.75 -1.57 26.79
N GLY A 172 15.14 -1.66 28.07
CA GLY A 172 15.54 -0.55 28.92
C GLY A 172 14.38 0.32 29.41
N ALA A 173 14.70 1.56 29.75
CA ALA A 173 13.71 2.59 30.06
C ALA A 173 12.83 2.89 28.83
N ASP A 174 11.59 3.32 29.08
CA ASP A 174 10.71 3.84 28.04
C ASP A 174 11.23 5.21 27.56
N THR A 175 11.58 5.31 26.28
CA THR A 175 12.10 6.54 25.63
C THR A 175 11.13 7.12 24.61
N ARG A 176 9.84 6.75 24.68
CA ARG A 176 8.78 7.37 23.89
C ARG A 176 8.61 8.86 24.25
N PRO A 177 7.97 9.66 23.38
CA PRO A 177 7.49 11.00 23.72
C PRO A 177 6.66 11.00 25.02
N PRO A 178 6.80 12.00 25.91
CA PRO A 178 6.13 12.00 27.21
C PRO A 178 4.62 11.80 27.13
N GLU A 179 3.95 12.39 26.13
CA GLU A 179 2.51 12.24 25.91
C GLU A 179 2.06 10.80 25.63
N CYS A 180 2.96 9.93 25.14
CA CYS A 180 2.72 8.51 24.94
C CYS A 180 2.90 7.67 26.21
N ILE A 181 3.72 8.15 27.15
CA ILE A 181 3.95 7.52 28.46
C ILE A 181 2.86 7.94 29.45
N GLU A 182 2.40 9.20 29.35
CA GLU A 182 1.31 9.77 30.15
C GLU A 182 -0.10 9.49 29.56
N GLN A 183 -0.18 8.80 28.42
CA GLN A 183 -1.45 8.51 27.74
C GLN A 183 -2.39 7.67 28.63
N THR A 184 -3.64 8.12 28.78
CA THR A 184 -4.67 7.38 29.55
C THR A 184 -5.84 6.95 28.66
N PHE A 185 -6.26 5.70 28.83
CA PHE A 185 -7.26 5.06 27.97
C PHE A 185 -8.62 5.03 28.65
N LYS A 186 -9.67 5.52 27.97
CA LYS A 186 -11.04 5.58 28.50
C LYS A 186 -11.62 4.17 28.61
N ARG A 187 -12.44 3.90 29.63
CA ARG A 187 -13.23 2.66 29.70
C ARG A 187 -14.54 2.69 28.91
N CYS A 188 -14.84 3.81 28.24
CA CYS A 188 -16.05 4.00 27.44
C CYS A 188 -15.73 4.83 26.17
N PRO A 189 -15.82 4.26 24.95
CA PRO A 189 -15.98 2.83 24.68
C PRO A 189 -14.86 2.01 25.34
N PRO A 190 -15.13 0.76 25.77
CA PRO A 190 -14.10 -0.10 26.34
C PRO A 190 -13.04 -0.45 25.29
N LEU A 191 -11.83 -0.75 25.73
CA LEU A 191 -10.81 -1.31 24.84
C LEU A 191 -11.24 -2.73 24.41
N PRO A 192 -11.21 -3.06 23.10
CA PRO A 192 -11.53 -4.40 22.60
C PRO A 192 -10.49 -5.43 23.06
N THR A 193 -10.87 -6.71 23.09
CA THR A 193 -9.92 -7.81 23.23
C THR A 193 -9.32 -8.18 21.87
N THR A 194 -8.04 -8.55 21.84
CA THR A 194 -7.34 -8.97 20.60
C THR A 194 -6.90 -10.42 20.63
N SER A 195 -7.04 -11.11 19.50
CA SER A 195 -6.27 -12.31 19.19
C SER A 195 -5.00 -11.89 18.45
N VAL A 196 -3.83 -12.14 19.05
CA VAL A 196 -2.55 -11.93 18.36
C VAL A 196 -2.28 -13.11 17.43
N ILE A 197 -2.02 -12.86 16.15
CA ILE A 197 -1.75 -13.88 15.13
C ILE A 197 -0.32 -13.70 14.63
N ILE A 198 0.50 -14.74 14.80
CA ILE A 198 1.89 -14.80 14.36
C ILE A 198 2.03 -15.93 13.35
N VAL A 199 2.35 -15.62 12.10
CA VAL A 199 2.67 -16.63 11.08
C VAL A 199 4.17 -16.92 11.08
N PHE A 200 4.55 -18.18 10.95
CA PHE A 200 5.96 -18.58 10.83
C PHE A 200 6.15 -19.71 9.80
N HIS A 201 7.36 -19.76 9.23
CA HIS A 201 7.82 -20.82 8.33
C HIS A 201 9.34 -20.96 8.47
N ASN A 202 9.82 -22.03 9.11
CA ASN A 202 11.25 -22.27 9.40
C ASN A 202 11.93 -21.10 10.14
N GLU A 203 11.22 -20.49 11.09
CA GLU A 203 11.75 -19.38 11.89
C GLU A 203 12.76 -19.87 12.95
N GLY A 204 13.68 -19.00 13.37
CA GLY A 204 14.56 -19.28 14.50
C GLY A 204 13.77 -19.54 15.79
N TRP A 205 14.18 -20.54 16.56
CA TRP A 205 13.52 -20.89 17.83
C TRP A 205 13.56 -19.72 18.83
N SER A 206 14.71 -19.05 18.93
CA SER A 206 14.89 -17.89 19.80
C SER A 206 14.12 -16.65 19.33
N THR A 207 14.05 -16.37 18.03
CA THR A 207 13.24 -15.25 17.49
C THR A 207 11.74 -15.49 17.72
N LEU A 208 11.23 -16.66 17.32
CA LEU A 208 9.81 -17.02 17.47
C LEU A 208 9.36 -16.94 18.93
N LEU A 209 10.11 -17.55 19.86
CA LEU A 209 9.76 -17.50 21.28
C LEU A 209 9.98 -16.12 21.90
N ARG A 210 11.00 -15.35 21.49
CA ARG A 210 11.17 -13.96 21.98
C ARG A 210 9.98 -13.08 21.56
N THR A 211 9.42 -13.25 20.36
CA THR A 211 8.17 -12.57 19.99
C THR A 211 7.01 -12.97 20.89
N VAL A 212 6.81 -14.27 21.16
CA VAL A 212 5.75 -14.75 22.06
C VAL A 212 5.91 -14.20 23.48
N TYR A 213 7.11 -14.28 24.06
CA TYR A 213 7.38 -13.73 25.38
C TYR A 213 7.27 -12.20 25.42
N SER A 214 7.72 -11.50 24.38
CA SER A 214 7.62 -10.04 24.28
C SER A 214 6.16 -9.58 24.28
N VAL A 215 5.27 -10.24 23.53
CA VAL A 215 3.81 -10.00 23.58
C VAL A 215 3.27 -10.26 24.98
N LEU A 216 3.56 -11.42 25.59
CA LEU A 216 3.09 -11.76 26.94
C LEU A 216 3.58 -10.76 28.03
N HIS A 217 4.78 -10.23 27.89
CA HIS A 217 5.40 -9.28 28.82
C HIS A 217 4.98 -7.82 28.63
N THR A 218 4.28 -7.47 27.53
CA THR A 218 3.94 -6.07 27.19
C THR A 218 2.46 -5.85 26.88
N SER A 219 1.68 -6.89 26.59
CA SER A 219 0.25 -6.80 26.34
C SER A 219 -0.57 -6.98 27.62
N PRO A 220 -1.48 -6.05 27.98
CA PRO A 220 -2.31 -6.17 29.17
C PRO A 220 -3.19 -7.43 29.23
N THR A 221 -3.29 -8.04 30.41
CA THR A 221 -4.04 -9.29 30.65
C THR A 221 -5.50 -9.19 30.21
N ILE A 222 -6.13 -8.02 30.39
CA ILE A 222 -7.54 -7.81 30.06
C ILE A 222 -7.81 -7.59 28.56
N LEU A 223 -6.75 -7.41 27.75
CA LEU A 223 -6.84 -7.14 26.32
C LEU A 223 -6.35 -8.32 25.47
N LEU A 224 -5.30 -9.02 25.92
CA LEU A 224 -4.76 -10.18 25.21
C LEU A 224 -5.66 -11.41 25.40
N LYS A 225 -6.50 -11.70 24.40
CA LYS A 225 -7.41 -12.85 24.40
C LYS A 225 -6.65 -14.17 24.29
N GLU A 226 -5.70 -14.21 23.36
CA GLU A 226 -4.93 -15.39 22.96
C GLU A 226 -3.77 -14.99 22.04
N ILE A 227 -2.77 -15.87 21.91
CA ILE A 227 -1.74 -15.84 20.88
C ILE A 227 -1.89 -17.09 20.02
N ILE A 228 -2.06 -16.90 18.72
CA ILE A 228 -2.26 -17.94 17.71
C ILE A 228 -1.03 -17.97 16.82
N LEU A 229 -0.20 -18.99 16.98
CA LEU A 229 0.93 -19.24 16.08
C LEU A 229 0.42 -20.07 14.90
N VAL A 230 0.65 -19.64 13.67
CA VAL A 230 0.27 -20.40 12.47
C VAL A 230 1.51 -20.84 11.73
N ASP A 231 1.70 -22.16 11.68
CA ASP A 231 2.81 -22.82 10.99
C ASP A 231 2.45 -23.03 9.51
N ASP A 232 3.10 -22.31 8.60
CA ASP A 232 2.96 -22.51 7.15
C ASP A 232 3.86 -23.67 6.67
N ALA A 233 3.60 -24.88 7.17
CA ALA A 233 4.34 -26.11 6.86
C ALA A 233 5.87 -25.99 7.03
N SER A 234 6.33 -25.65 8.23
CA SER A 234 7.76 -25.70 8.59
C SER A 234 8.31 -27.13 8.52
N VAL A 235 9.55 -27.26 8.04
CA VAL A 235 10.26 -28.55 7.93
C VAL A 235 11.12 -28.88 9.14
N ASP A 236 11.56 -27.87 9.90
CA ASP A 236 12.42 -28.05 11.08
C ASP A 236 11.71 -28.83 12.20
N ASP A 237 12.28 -29.94 12.66
CA ASP A 237 11.65 -30.81 13.67
C ASP A 237 11.46 -30.13 15.04
N VAL A 238 12.34 -29.20 15.41
CA VAL A 238 12.21 -28.41 16.66
C VAL A 238 10.93 -27.57 16.69
N LEU A 239 10.42 -27.17 15.51
CA LEU A 239 9.18 -26.39 15.39
C LEU A 239 7.91 -27.26 15.43
N LYS A 240 8.01 -28.60 15.44
CA LYS A 240 6.88 -29.54 15.44
C LYS A 240 6.48 -29.87 16.89
N ASP A 241 6.42 -31.14 17.26
CA ASP A 241 6.01 -31.62 18.59
C ASP A 241 6.77 -30.93 19.74
N GLY A 242 8.05 -30.61 19.55
CA GLY A 242 8.88 -29.90 20.54
C GLY A 242 8.40 -28.47 20.84
N LEU A 243 7.84 -27.77 19.84
CA LEU A 243 7.19 -26.47 20.03
C LEU A 243 5.85 -26.62 20.73
N ASP A 244 5.04 -27.63 20.35
CA ASP A 244 3.74 -27.88 20.97
C ASP A 244 3.89 -28.29 22.44
N ASP A 245 4.88 -29.13 22.77
CA ASP A 245 5.26 -29.48 24.15
C ASP A 245 5.84 -28.29 24.94
N TYR A 246 6.58 -27.40 24.27
CA TYR A 246 7.04 -26.17 24.93
C TYR A 246 5.85 -25.29 25.30
N LEU A 247 4.94 -25.03 24.36
CA LEU A 247 3.86 -24.06 24.51
C LEU A 247 2.74 -24.50 25.46
N LYS A 248 2.63 -25.79 25.80
CA LYS A 248 1.72 -26.29 26.87
C LYS A 248 1.91 -25.59 28.23
N ARG A 249 3.06 -24.92 28.47
CA ARG A 249 3.29 -24.11 29.68
C ARG A 249 2.67 -22.70 29.64
N LEU A 250 2.19 -22.24 28.47
CA LEU A 250 1.67 -20.90 28.24
C LEU A 250 0.16 -20.96 27.92
N SER A 251 -0.68 -20.82 28.93
CA SER A 251 -2.12 -21.14 28.90
C SER A 251 -2.99 -20.44 27.84
N ILE A 252 -2.51 -19.35 27.24
CA ILE A 252 -3.23 -18.59 26.19
C ILE A 252 -2.54 -18.65 24.81
N VAL A 253 -1.52 -19.49 24.65
CA VAL A 253 -0.76 -19.65 23.39
C VAL A 253 -1.09 -20.99 22.75
N ARG A 254 -1.43 -20.98 21.46
CA ARG A 254 -1.74 -22.21 20.70
C ARG A 254 -1.12 -22.19 19.30
N VAL A 255 -0.76 -23.36 18.80
CA VAL A 255 -0.29 -23.54 17.41
C VAL A 255 -1.44 -24.06 16.53
N VAL A 256 -1.48 -23.57 15.30
CA VAL A 256 -2.36 -24.05 14.23
C VAL A 256 -1.47 -24.47 13.06
N ARG A 257 -1.57 -25.73 12.64
CA ARG A 257 -0.70 -26.32 11.62
C ARG A 257 -1.37 -26.23 10.24
N GLN A 258 -0.72 -25.57 9.28
CA GLN A 258 -1.11 -25.66 7.87
C GLN A 258 -0.30 -26.80 7.22
N HIS A 259 -0.98 -27.86 6.77
CA HIS A 259 -0.32 -29.09 6.30
C HIS A 259 0.45 -28.96 4.98
N GLU A 260 0.20 -27.90 4.22
CA GLU A 260 0.82 -27.61 2.92
C GLU A 260 1.26 -26.15 2.92
N ARG A 261 2.42 -25.86 2.33
CA ARG A 261 2.96 -24.49 2.29
C ARG A 261 2.15 -23.62 1.32
N LYS A 262 1.29 -22.74 1.86
CA LYS A 262 0.37 -21.88 1.11
C LYS A 262 0.61 -20.38 1.32
N GLY A 263 1.60 -20.01 2.12
CA GLY A 263 2.04 -18.64 2.28
C GLY A 263 1.39 -17.87 3.42
N LEU A 264 1.93 -16.67 3.64
CA LEU A 264 1.55 -15.72 4.67
C LEU A 264 0.05 -15.43 4.65
N ILE A 265 -0.52 -15.26 3.46
CA ILE A 265 -1.92 -14.86 3.24
C ILE A 265 -2.87 -15.94 3.75
N THR A 266 -2.70 -17.17 3.25
CA THR A 266 -3.50 -18.34 3.66
C THR A 266 -3.34 -18.64 5.15
N ALA A 267 -2.12 -18.54 5.68
CA ALA A 267 -1.85 -18.74 7.10
C ALA A 267 -2.49 -17.66 7.99
N ARG A 268 -2.48 -16.38 7.58
CA ARG A 268 -3.17 -15.28 8.28
C ARG A 268 -4.68 -15.47 8.26
N LEU A 269 -5.26 -15.92 7.15
CA LEU A 269 -6.68 -16.25 7.05
C LEU A 269 -7.05 -17.44 7.97
N LEU A 270 -6.21 -18.48 8.01
CA LEU A 270 -6.36 -19.62 8.91
C LEU A 270 -6.34 -19.17 10.39
N GLY A 271 -5.38 -18.35 10.80
CA GLY A 271 -5.35 -17.75 12.14
C GLY A 271 -6.58 -16.88 12.45
N ALA A 272 -6.99 -16.02 11.51
CA ALA A 272 -8.16 -15.16 11.64
C ALA A 272 -9.50 -15.94 11.71
N SER A 273 -9.56 -17.13 11.13
CA SER A 273 -10.74 -18.00 11.13
C SER A 273 -11.02 -18.62 12.51
N VAL A 274 -9.95 -18.96 13.25
CA VAL A 274 -10.06 -19.57 14.59
C VAL A 274 -9.99 -18.56 15.73
N ALA A 275 -9.60 -17.30 15.45
CA ALA A 275 -9.48 -16.22 16.43
C ALA A 275 -10.82 -15.87 17.11
N THR A 276 -10.76 -15.50 18.39
CA THR A 276 -11.94 -15.23 19.25
C THR A 276 -11.97 -13.84 19.90
N GLY A 277 -10.97 -12.99 19.66
CA GLY A 277 -10.98 -11.57 20.05
C GLY A 277 -11.87 -10.70 19.16
N ASP A 278 -12.20 -9.52 19.66
CA ASP A 278 -12.95 -8.47 18.94
C ASP A 278 -12.08 -7.82 17.84
N THR A 279 -10.77 -7.80 18.05
CA THR A 279 -9.74 -7.39 17.09
C THR A 279 -8.80 -8.56 16.74
N LEU A 280 -8.17 -8.43 15.59
CA LEU A 280 -7.04 -9.24 15.15
C LEU A 280 -5.79 -8.36 15.17
N THR A 281 -4.71 -8.81 15.81
CA THR A 281 -3.40 -8.14 15.80
C THR A 281 -2.38 -9.05 15.14
N PHE A 282 -1.98 -8.74 13.92
CA PHE A 282 -0.96 -9.49 13.18
C PHE A 282 0.44 -8.98 13.54
N LEU A 283 1.35 -9.93 13.77
CA LEU A 283 2.78 -9.71 13.96
C LEU A 283 3.55 -10.80 13.17
N ASP A 284 4.78 -10.51 12.77
CA ASP A 284 5.67 -11.50 12.18
C ASP A 284 6.58 -12.12 13.26
N ALA A 285 7.06 -13.35 13.03
CA ALA A 285 7.68 -14.21 14.06
C ALA A 285 9.11 -13.82 14.53
N HIS A 286 9.49 -12.56 14.33
CA HIS A 286 10.81 -12.00 14.61
C HIS A 286 10.67 -10.51 14.99
N CYS A 287 9.68 -10.24 15.85
CA CYS A 287 9.37 -8.93 16.40
C CYS A 287 9.62 -8.87 17.92
N GLU A 288 9.87 -7.67 18.45
CA GLU A 288 9.86 -7.38 19.89
C GLU A 288 9.01 -6.13 20.16
N CYS A 289 8.00 -6.27 21.00
CA CYS A 289 7.08 -5.21 21.38
C CYS A 289 7.70 -4.28 22.43
N PHE A 290 7.49 -2.97 22.27
CA PHE A 290 7.89 -1.97 23.27
C PHE A 290 6.84 -1.85 24.39
N ASN A 291 7.15 -1.09 25.44
CA ASN A 291 6.21 -0.86 26.54
C ASN A 291 4.98 -0.07 26.04
N GLY A 292 3.77 -0.45 26.48
CA GLY A 292 2.53 0.25 26.16
C GLY A 292 2.17 0.29 24.66
N TRP A 293 2.57 -0.74 23.90
CA TRP A 293 2.37 -0.77 22.45
C TRP A 293 0.92 -1.08 22.03
N LEU A 294 0.19 -1.88 22.82
CA LEU A 294 -1.07 -2.46 22.35
C LEU A 294 -2.26 -1.52 22.56
N GLU A 295 -2.27 -0.81 23.68
CA GLU A 295 -3.35 0.05 24.12
C GLU A 295 -3.65 1.20 23.14
N PRO A 296 -2.65 1.91 22.55
CA PRO A 296 -2.91 2.92 21.52
C PRO A 296 -3.59 2.36 20.26
N LEU A 297 -3.22 1.15 19.83
CA LEU A 297 -3.82 0.49 18.66
C LEU A 297 -5.30 0.14 18.94
N LEU A 298 -5.55 -0.52 20.08
CA LEU A 298 -6.89 -0.99 20.44
C LEU A 298 -7.83 0.18 20.81
N ALA A 299 -7.30 1.23 21.45
CA ALA A 299 -8.04 2.46 21.69
C ALA A 299 -8.50 3.12 20.39
N ARG A 300 -7.63 3.16 19.37
CA ARG A 300 -7.97 3.78 18.10
C ARG A 300 -9.04 3.00 17.32
N ILE A 301 -9.01 1.67 17.39
CA ILE A 301 -10.09 0.83 16.83
C ILE A 301 -11.39 1.00 17.63
N ALA A 302 -11.32 1.20 18.95
CA ALA A 302 -12.50 1.48 19.79
C ALA A 302 -13.17 2.81 19.43
N GLU A 303 -12.40 3.84 19.08
CA GLU A 303 -12.93 5.11 18.55
C GLU A 303 -13.58 4.95 17.17
N ASN A 304 -12.96 4.18 16.27
CA ASN A 304 -13.52 3.90 14.96
C ASN A 304 -13.09 2.52 14.41
N HIS A 305 -14.04 1.60 14.40
CA HIS A 305 -13.84 0.21 13.93
C HIS A 305 -13.41 0.06 12.46
N THR A 306 -13.55 1.10 11.63
CA THR A 306 -13.16 1.09 10.21
C THR A 306 -11.71 1.53 9.95
N VAL A 307 -10.93 1.78 11.01
CA VAL A 307 -9.49 2.09 10.91
C VAL A 307 -8.68 0.80 11.00
N VAL A 308 -7.68 0.68 10.14
CA VAL A 308 -6.62 -0.33 10.23
C VAL A 308 -5.38 0.38 10.75
N VAL A 309 -4.82 -0.09 11.88
CA VAL A 309 -3.76 0.62 12.60
C VAL A 309 -2.47 -0.19 12.65
N SER A 310 -1.34 0.42 12.30
CA SER A 310 0.00 -0.17 12.50
C SER A 310 0.72 0.49 13.67
N PRO A 311 1.60 -0.24 14.38
CA PRO A 311 2.64 0.39 15.19
C PRO A 311 3.57 1.23 14.29
N ASP A 312 4.31 2.15 14.88
CA ASP A 312 5.59 2.58 14.29
C ASP A 312 6.58 1.40 14.37
N ILE A 313 7.14 1.02 13.23
CA ILE A 313 7.95 -0.20 13.09
C ILE A 313 9.42 0.18 13.10
N THR A 314 10.09 -0.10 14.20
CA THR A 314 11.52 0.19 14.35
C THR A 314 12.40 -1.01 13.99
N THR A 315 13.67 -0.76 13.73
CA THR A 315 14.63 -1.81 13.37
C THR A 315 15.14 -2.54 14.60
N ILE A 316 15.15 -3.88 14.53
CA ILE A 316 16.09 -4.71 15.26
C ILE A 316 17.20 -5.07 14.27
N ASP A 317 18.46 -4.72 14.57
CA ASP A 317 19.57 -4.99 13.65
C ASP A 317 19.79 -6.50 13.49
N LEU A 318 19.88 -6.97 12.24
CA LEU A 318 20.00 -8.40 11.91
C LEU A 318 21.33 -9.03 12.33
N ASN A 319 22.35 -8.24 12.66
CA ASN A 319 23.72 -8.72 12.94
C ASN A 319 24.03 -8.76 14.44
N THR A 320 23.50 -7.79 15.20
CA THR A 320 23.80 -7.54 16.62
C THR A 320 22.56 -7.61 17.52
N PHE A 321 21.35 -7.65 16.95
CA PHE A 321 20.09 -7.57 17.68
C PHE A 321 19.94 -6.31 18.57
N GLU A 322 20.63 -5.21 18.23
CA GLU A 322 20.31 -3.89 18.77
C GLU A 322 18.87 -3.49 18.42
N PHE A 323 18.12 -2.99 19.39
CA PHE A 323 16.79 -2.44 19.20
C PHE A 323 16.91 -0.92 19.05
N ILE A 324 16.61 -0.38 17.87
CA ILE A 324 16.63 1.07 17.64
C ILE A 324 15.45 1.71 18.38
N LYS A 325 15.74 2.47 19.43
CA LYS A 325 14.73 2.98 20.37
C LYS A 325 14.05 4.27 19.86
N PRO A 326 12.82 4.56 20.30
CA PRO A 326 12.22 5.87 20.10
C PRO A 326 13.05 7.00 20.70
N SER A 327 12.90 8.18 20.10
CA SER A 327 13.36 9.46 20.64
C SER A 327 12.22 10.12 21.45
N PRO A 328 12.49 10.65 22.66
CA PRO A 328 11.47 11.36 23.44
C PRO A 328 11.11 12.74 22.87
N TYR A 329 11.84 13.21 21.86
CA TYR A 329 11.58 14.47 21.15
C TYR A 329 10.71 14.30 19.89
N GLY A 330 10.18 13.09 19.68
CA GLY A 330 9.65 12.66 18.38
C GLY A 330 10.78 12.23 17.42
N GLN A 331 10.40 11.48 16.38
CA GLN A 331 11.26 11.08 15.27
C GLN A 331 10.87 11.85 14.00
N ASN A 332 11.76 11.84 13.00
CA ASN A 332 11.34 12.12 11.62
C ASN A 332 10.53 10.94 11.10
N HIS A 333 9.25 10.91 11.44
CA HIS A 333 8.35 9.82 11.09
C HIS A 333 8.22 9.60 9.59
N ASN A 334 8.17 8.32 9.22
CA ASN A 334 7.83 7.90 7.88
C ASN A 334 6.37 7.44 7.80
N ARG A 335 5.80 7.53 6.61
CA ARG A 335 4.57 6.83 6.22
C ARG A 335 4.87 5.87 5.07
N GLY A 336 4.06 4.83 4.96
CA GLY A 336 4.16 3.86 3.87
C GLY A 336 3.66 4.42 2.55
N ASN A 337 4.41 4.19 1.48
CA ASN A 337 4.04 4.54 0.12
C ASN A 337 4.14 3.33 -0.83
N PHE A 338 4.04 3.58 -2.13
CA PHE A 338 4.30 2.58 -3.17
C PHE A 338 4.96 3.24 -4.38
N ASP A 339 5.83 2.50 -5.07
CA ASP A 339 6.37 2.91 -6.37
C ASP A 339 5.46 2.43 -7.53
N TRP A 340 5.72 2.91 -8.75
CA TRP A 340 4.99 2.47 -9.94
C TRP A 340 5.41 1.07 -10.46
N SER A 341 6.26 0.35 -9.72
CA SER A 341 6.52 -1.09 -9.85
C SER A 341 5.71 -1.93 -8.84
N LEU A 342 4.85 -1.27 -8.04
CA LEU A 342 4.06 -1.84 -6.94
C LEU A 342 4.90 -2.45 -5.81
N SER A 343 6.10 -1.92 -5.58
CA SER A 343 6.91 -2.13 -4.39
C SER A 343 6.38 -1.27 -3.24
N PHE A 344 6.46 -1.78 -2.00
CA PHE A 344 6.27 -0.97 -0.79
C PHE A 344 7.51 -0.13 -0.49
N GLY A 345 7.33 1.09 0.02
CA GLY A 345 8.41 1.95 0.48
C GLY A 345 8.01 2.84 1.66
N TRP A 346 8.96 3.68 2.09
CA TRP A 346 8.80 4.63 3.18
C TRP A 346 9.11 6.05 2.68
N GLU A 347 8.35 7.04 3.14
CA GLU A 347 8.62 8.47 2.90
C GLU A 347 8.34 9.33 4.13
N SER A 348 9.07 10.44 4.27
CA SER A 348 8.81 11.47 5.26
C SER A 348 7.38 12.03 5.14
N LEU A 349 6.76 12.40 6.26
CA LEU A 349 5.42 12.99 6.24
C LEU A 349 5.36 14.29 5.40
N PRO A 350 4.22 14.62 4.76
CA PRO A 350 4.00 15.92 4.15
C PRO A 350 3.65 16.99 5.19
N ASP A 351 3.82 18.27 4.83
CA ASP A 351 3.63 19.39 5.76
C ASP A 351 2.22 19.51 6.34
N HIS A 352 1.18 19.23 5.55
CA HIS A 352 -0.20 19.31 6.05
C HIS A 352 -0.48 18.24 7.11
N GLU A 353 0.14 17.07 7.00
CA GLU A 353 -0.01 15.99 7.97
C GLU A 353 0.80 16.28 9.24
N ARG A 354 2.01 16.86 9.11
CA ARG A 354 2.73 17.45 10.26
C ARG A 354 1.88 18.48 10.98
N GLN A 355 1.27 19.42 10.26
CA GLN A 355 0.45 20.51 10.82
C GLN A 355 -0.89 20.03 11.41
N ARG A 356 -1.39 18.86 11.00
CA ARG A 356 -2.64 18.27 11.51
C ARG A 356 -2.45 17.59 12.87
N ARG A 357 -1.25 17.05 13.14
CA ARG A 357 -0.88 16.41 14.40
C ARG A 357 -0.47 17.48 15.40
N LYS A 358 -0.88 17.35 16.66
CA LYS A 358 -0.54 18.32 17.74
C LYS A 358 0.55 17.83 18.68
N ASP A 359 0.61 16.51 18.82
CA ASP A 359 1.41 15.73 19.75
C ASP A 359 1.46 14.29 19.21
N GLU A 360 2.31 13.46 19.79
CA GLU A 360 2.59 12.13 19.27
C GLU A 360 1.50 11.08 19.51
N THR A 361 0.46 11.40 20.29
CA THR A 361 -0.75 10.56 20.38
C THR A 361 -1.63 10.64 19.14
N TYR A 362 -1.42 11.64 18.26
CA TYR A 362 -2.19 11.76 17.02
C TYR A 362 -1.73 10.72 15.98
N PRO A 363 -2.65 9.91 15.43
CA PRO A 363 -2.33 8.97 14.35
C PRO A 363 -1.73 9.69 13.15
N ILE A 364 -0.84 9.01 12.42
CA ILE A 364 -0.31 9.40 11.11
C ILE A 364 -1.12 8.70 10.03
N LYS A 365 -1.69 9.44 9.08
CA LYS A 365 -2.38 8.88 7.91
C LYS A 365 -1.37 8.39 6.87
N THR A 366 -1.48 7.12 6.52
CA THR A 366 -0.51 6.46 5.64
C THR A 366 -1.18 5.97 4.35
N PRO A 367 -0.67 6.32 3.15
CA PRO A 367 -1.18 5.79 1.87
C PRO A 367 -1.21 4.27 1.83
N THR A 368 -0.10 3.64 2.22
CA THR A 368 0.03 2.19 2.35
C THR A 368 0.61 1.82 3.72
N PHE A 369 0.64 0.53 4.03
CA PHE A 369 1.33 -0.01 5.20
C PHE A 369 2.29 -1.15 4.82
N ALA A 370 3.26 -1.42 5.69
CA ALA A 370 4.20 -2.53 5.51
C ALA A 370 3.50 -3.90 5.50
N GLY A 371 2.26 -3.98 6.03
CA GLY A 371 1.43 -5.19 6.04
C GLY A 371 1.85 -6.24 7.07
N GLY A 372 3.15 -6.32 7.42
CA GLY A 372 3.66 -7.21 8.45
C GLY A 372 2.94 -7.05 9.79
N LEU A 373 3.01 -5.86 10.38
CA LEU A 373 2.48 -5.58 11.72
C LEU A 373 1.27 -4.62 11.66
N PHE A 374 0.09 -5.06 12.14
CA PHE A 374 -1.10 -4.20 12.26
C PHE A 374 -2.18 -4.79 13.18
N SER A 375 -3.13 -3.96 13.61
CA SER A 375 -4.39 -4.37 14.25
C SER A 375 -5.61 -3.88 13.46
N ILE A 376 -6.68 -4.66 13.49
CA ILE A 376 -7.96 -4.40 12.83
C ILE A 376 -9.13 -4.98 13.63
N SER A 377 -10.32 -4.39 13.58
CA SER A 377 -11.54 -5.06 14.08
C SER A 377 -11.79 -6.35 13.28
N LYS A 378 -12.07 -7.46 13.98
CA LYS A 378 -12.34 -8.75 13.32
C LYS A 378 -13.54 -8.67 12.38
N ASP A 379 -14.62 -8.04 12.84
CA ASP A 379 -15.82 -7.80 12.01
C ASP A 379 -15.49 -6.94 10.79
N TYR A 380 -14.68 -5.89 10.96
CA TYR A 380 -14.28 -5.04 9.84
C TYR A 380 -13.36 -5.77 8.86
N PHE A 381 -12.44 -6.62 9.33
CA PHE A 381 -11.60 -7.47 8.49
C PHE A 381 -12.43 -8.38 7.57
N TYR A 382 -13.47 -9.03 8.08
CA TYR A 382 -14.36 -9.83 7.23
C TYR A 382 -15.28 -8.96 6.35
N HIS A 383 -15.82 -7.85 6.86
CA HIS A 383 -16.65 -6.91 6.09
C HIS A 383 -15.91 -6.32 4.88
N ILE A 384 -14.64 -5.92 5.06
CA ILE A 384 -13.78 -5.36 4.02
C ILE A 384 -13.18 -6.44 3.10
N GLY A 385 -13.58 -7.71 3.25
CA GLY A 385 -13.16 -8.83 2.40
C GLY A 385 -11.72 -9.30 2.64
N SER A 386 -11.36 -9.43 3.92
CA SER A 386 -10.20 -10.17 4.45
C SER A 386 -8.89 -9.96 3.66
N TYR A 387 -8.48 -10.96 2.88
CA TYR A 387 -7.44 -10.88 1.85
C TYR A 387 -7.96 -11.50 0.55
N ASP A 388 -7.23 -11.33 -0.56
CA ASP A 388 -7.47 -12.06 -1.79
C ASP A 388 -6.89 -13.49 -1.68
N GLU A 389 -7.75 -14.47 -1.42
CA GLU A 389 -7.38 -15.88 -1.09
C GLU A 389 -6.60 -16.60 -2.20
N GLU A 390 -6.67 -16.06 -3.43
CA GLU A 390 -5.99 -16.55 -4.63
C GLU A 390 -4.56 -15.96 -4.80
N MET A 391 -4.12 -15.05 -3.93
CA MET A 391 -2.72 -14.61 -3.87
C MET A 391 -1.86 -15.65 -3.17
N GLU A 392 -0.68 -15.94 -3.74
CA GLU A 392 0.16 -17.05 -3.30
C GLU A 392 1.41 -16.57 -2.56
N ILE A 393 1.90 -17.38 -1.61
CA ILE A 393 3.17 -17.23 -0.88
C ILE A 393 3.29 -15.90 -0.11
N TRP A 394 3.67 -14.81 -0.80
CA TRP A 394 3.94 -13.49 -0.23
C TRP A 394 4.04 -12.44 -1.35
N GLY A 395 3.68 -11.20 -1.04
CA GLY A 395 3.99 -10.01 -1.84
C GLY A 395 2.75 -9.43 -2.50
N GLY A 396 2.55 -8.13 -2.31
CA GLY A 396 1.45 -7.34 -2.89
C GLY A 396 0.17 -7.31 -2.05
N GLU A 397 -0.01 -8.21 -1.07
CA GLU A 397 -1.22 -8.25 -0.22
C GLU A 397 -1.35 -7.00 0.66
N ASN A 398 -0.23 -6.41 1.06
CA ASN A 398 -0.19 -5.17 1.82
C ASN A 398 -0.64 -3.97 0.95
N ILE A 399 -0.24 -3.91 -0.32
CA ILE A 399 -0.67 -2.87 -1.27
C ILE A 399 -2.14 -3.05 -1.65
N GLU A 400 -2.59 -4.30 -1.91
CA GLU A 400 -4.00 -4.63 -2.17
C GLU A 400 -4.91 -4.19 -1.03
N MET A 401 -4.55 -4.55 0.21
CA MET A 401 -5.31 -4.18 1.39
C MET A 401 -5.27 -2.67 1.64
N SER A 402 -4.17 -1.99 1.32
CA SER A 402 -4.07 -0.53 1.44
C SER A 402 -5.04 0.19 0.51
N PHE A 403 -5.00 -0.15 -0.78
CA PHE A 403 -5.88 0.42 -1.81
C PHE A 403 -7.36 0.13 -1.49
N ARG A 404 -7.66 -1.12 -1.13
CA ARG A 404 -9.00 -1.58 -0.72
C ARG A 404 -9.54 -0.84 0.50
N VAL A 405 -8.77 -0.77 1.61
CA VAL A 405 -9.21 -0.11 2.85
C VAL A 405 -9.56 1.35 2.58
N TRP A 406 -8.69 2.10 1.89
CA TRP A 406 -8.96 3.50 1.56
C TRP A 406 -10.11 3.68 0.57
N GLN A 407 -10.10 2.97 -0.57
CA GLN A 407 -11.14 3.12 -1.61
C GLN A 407 -12.52 2.71 -1.09
N CYS A 408 -12.62 1.72 -0.21
CA CYS A 408 -13.89 1.26 0.35
C CYS A 408 -14.33 2.03 1.63
N GLY A 409 -13.65 3.12 1.99
CA GLY A 409 -14.12 4.08 3.01
C GLY A 409 -13.56 3.88 4.43
N GLY A 410 -12.62 2.97 4.62
CA GLY A 410 -11.79 2.89 5.82
C GLY A 410 -10.65 3.91 5.82
N GLN A 411 -9.74 3.76 6.78
CA GLN A 411 -8.51 4.56 6.87
C GLN A 411 -7.35 3.66 7.31
N LEU A 412 -6.15 3.89 6.78
CA LEU A 412 -4.91 3.34 7.31
C LEU A 412 -4.18 4.41 8.14
N GLU A 413 -3.78 4.03 9.35
CA GLU A 413 -3.10 4.91 10.29
C GLU A 413 -1.91 4.22 10.96
N ILE A 414 -0.78 4.92 11.13
CA ILE A 414 0.35 4.51 11.99
C ILE A 414 0.18 5.24 13.33
N ILE A 415 0.43 4.56 14.45
CA ILE A 415 0.25 5.10 15.81
C ILE A 415 1.61 5.22 16.52
N PRO A 416 2.27 6.39 16.57
CA PRO A 416 3.65 6.51 17.06
C PRO A 416 3.87 6.15 18.54
N CYS A 417 2.84 6.26 19.39
CA CYS A 417 2.92 5.75 20.76
C CYS A 417 2.98 4.22 20.85
N SER A 418 2.61 3.51 19.78
CA SER A 418 2.70 2.06 19.66
C SER A 418 3.94 1.68 18.86
N ILE A 419 4.91 1.00 19.49
CA ILE A 419 6.18 0.66 18.86
C ILE A 419 6.45 -0.83 18.94
N VAL A 420 6.84 -1.41 17.82
CA VAL A 420 7.31 -2.80 17.73
C VAL A 420 8.57 -2.83 16.87
N GLY A 421 9.64 -3.40 17.41
CA GLY A 421 10.86 -3.66 16.67
C GLY A 421 10.72 -4.91 15.80
N HIS A 422 11.31 -4.90 14.61
CA HIS A 422 11.26 -5.98 13.64
C HIS A 422 12.66 -6.26 13.07
N VAL A 423 13.05 -7.54 12.96
CA VAL A 423 14.34 -7.95 12.35
C VAL A 423 14.25 -7.83 10.83
N PHE A 424 14.58 -6.66 10.29
CA PHE A 424 14.61 -6.43 8.84
C PHE A 424 15.76 -7.20 8.19
N ARG A 425 15.43 -8.02 7.19
CA ARG A 425 16.39 -8.88 6.45
C ARG A 425 16.68 -8.26 5.09
N THR A 426 17.93 -8.34 4.63
CA THR A 426 18.35 -7.82 3.31
C THR A 426 17.90 -8.70 2.13
N LYS A 427 17.51 -9.95 2.41
CA LYS A 427 17.03 -10.95 1.46
C LYS A 427 15.92 -11.78 2.12
N SER A 428 15.03 -12.36 1.31
CA SER A 428 14.07 -13.34 1.83
C SER A 428 14.77 -14.68 2.10
N PRO A 429 14.63 -15.29 3.29
CA PRO A 429 15.16 -16.62 3.60
C PRO A 429 14.28 -17.74 3.01
N HIS A 430 13.18 -17.38 2.34
CA HIS A 430 12.12 -18.31 1.96
C HIS A 430 12.27 -18.78 0.51
N THR A 431 12.07 -20.07 0.29
CA THR A 431 11.91 -20.62 -1.06
C THR A 431 10.59 -20.14 -1.67
N PHE A 432 10.59 -19.98 -3.00
CA PHE A 432 9.39 -19.69 -3.79
C PHE A 432 9.14 -20.92 -4.69
N PRO A 433 8.23 -21.86 -4.30
CA PRO A 433 8.04 -23.13 -5.01
C PRO A 433 7.62 -22.99 -6.48
N LYS A 434 7.05 -21.83 -6.86
CA LYS A 434 6.68 -21.47 -8.23
C LYS A 434 7.55 -20.32 -8.80
N GLY A 435 8.68 -20.01 -8.18
CA GLY A 435 9.53 -18.87 -8.54
C GLY A 435 8.99 -17.51 -8.10
N THR A 436 9.80 -16.45 -8.28
CA THR A 436 9.47 -15.06 -7.90
C THR A 436 8.33 -14.45 -8.72
N GLN A 437 7.97 -15.06 -9.86
CA GLN A 437 6.80 -14.71 -10.68
C GLN A 437 5.48 -14.68 -9.92
N VAL A 438 5.40 -15.34 -8.76
CA VAL A 438 4.27 -15.25 -7.81
C VAL A 438 4.01 -13.82 -7.35
N ILE A 439 5.07 -13.03 -7.07
CA ILE A 439 4.92 -11.64 -6.63
C ILE A 439 4.31 -10.81 -7.76
N ALA A 440 4.82 -10.96 -8.99
CA ALA A 440 4.25 -10.31 -10.18
C ALA A 440 2.79 -10.75 -10.44
N ARG A 441 2.46 -12.03 -10.21
CA ARG A 441 1.07 -12.55 -10.30
C ARG A 441 0.16 -11.84 -9.30
N ASN A 442 0.56 -11.75 -8.02
CA ASN A 442 -0.21 -11.07 -6.98
C ASN A 442 -0.37 -9.56 -7.29
N GLN A 443 0.69 -8.89 -7.76
CA GLN A 443 0.64 -7.49 -8.20
C GLN A 443 -0.31 -7.28 -9.38
N VAL A 444 -0.37 -8.18 -10.36
CA VAL A 444 -1.37 -8.10 -11.45
C VAL A 444 -2.79 -8.24 -10.89
N ARG A 445 -3.03 -9.16 -9.94
CA ARG A 445 -4.36 -9.32 -9.31
C ARG A 445 -4.83 -8.03 -8.64
N LEU A 446 -3.97 -7.36 -7.85
CA LEU A 446 -4.35 -6.10 -7.20
C LEU A 446 -4.54 -4.95 -8.21
N ALA A 447 -3.70 -4.90 -9.26
CA ALA A 447 -3.77 -3.87 -10.29
C ALA A 447 -5.07 -3.96 -11.11
N GLU A 448 -5.46 -5.16 -11.55
CA GLU A 448 -6.72 -5.39 -12.28
C GLU A 448 -7.97 -5.07 -11.46
N VAL A 449 -7.92 -5.22 -10.12
CA VAL A 449 -9.07 -4.99 -9.25
C VAL A 449 -9.18 -3.53 -8.79
N TRP A 450 -8.06 -2.88 -8.42
CA TRP A 450 -8.09 -1.63 -7.65
C TRP A 450 -7.62 -0.38 -8.40
N MET A 451 -6.71 -0.52 -9.37
CA MET A 451 -5.98 0.62 -9.97
C MET A 451 -6.69 1.31 -11.14
N ASP A 452 -7.83 0.79 -11.62
CA ASP A 452 -8.51 1.29 -12.82
C ASP A 452 -7.53 1.38 -14.02
N ASP A 453 -7.55 2.47 -14.79
CA ASP A 453 -6.66 2.67 -15.94
C ASP A 453 -5.17 2.87 -15.55
N TYR A 454 -4.87 3.13 -14.26
CA TYR A 454 -3.52 3.42 -13.80
C TYR A 454 -2.63 2.17 -13.74
N LYS A 455 -3.20 0.97 -13.87
CA LYS A 455 -2.44 -0.30 -13.98
C LYS A 455 -1.51 -0.33 -15.20
N ASP A 456 -1.83 0.39 -16.27
CA ASP A 456 -1.00 0.43 -17.48
C ASP A 456 0.35 1.12 -17.23
N ILE A 457 0.43 2.02 -16.23
CA ILE A 457 1.69 2.62 -15.77
C ILE A 457 2.62 1.56 -15.18
N PHE A 458 2.06 0.60 -14.41
CA PHE A 458 2.77 -0.55 -13.85
C PHE A 458 3.15 -1.56 -14.94
N TYR A 459 2.24 -1.90 -15.84
CA TYR A 459 2.50 -2.85 -16.93
C TYR A 459 3.59 -2.37 -17.90
N ARG A 460 3.71 -1.07 -18.19
CA ARG A 460 4.86 -0.57 -18.98
C ARG A 460 6.21 -0.73 -18.28
N ARG A 461 6.24 -0.77 -16.94
CA ARG A 461 7.46 -0.88 -16.12
C ARG A 461 7.86 -2.32 -15.85
N ASN A 462 6.88 -3.20 -15.68
CA ASN A 462 7.07 -4.61 -15.42
C ASN A 462 6.52 -5.46 -16.59
N GLN A 463 7.39 -5.81 -17.56
CA GLN A 463 7.01 -6.62 -18.71
C GLN A 463 6.48 -8.02 -18.32
N GLN A 464 6.93 -8.59 -17.20
CA GLN A 464 6.41 -9.87 -16.70
C GLN A 464 4.96 -9.73 -16.26
N ALA A 465 4.62 -8.65 -15.53
CA ALA A 465 3.25 -8.34 -15.14
C ALA A 465 2.35 -8.05 -16.36
N ALA A 466 2.85 -7.30 -17.35
CA ALA A 466 2.13 -7.04 -18.60
C ALA A 466 1.79 -8.35 -19.35
N GLN A 467 2.74 -9.27 -19.46
CA GLN A 467 2.53 -10.57 -20.10
C GLN A 467 1.55 -11.44 -19.28
N ILE A 468 1.64 -11.44 -17.95
CA ILE A 468 0.68 -12.15 -17.06
C ILE A 468 -0.75 -11.58 -17.20
N SER A 469 -0.93 -10.26 -17.33
CA SER A 469 -2.25 -9.65 -17.59
C SER A 469 -2.79 -10.04 -18.97
N LYS A 470 -1.97 -9.90 -20.02
CA LYS A 470 -2.29 -10.24 -21.42
C LYS A 470 -2.71 -11.70 -21.59
N ASP A 471 -1.98 -12.63 -20.98
CA ASP A 471 -2.27 -14.08 -21.01
C ASP A 471 -3.36 -14.49 -20.01
N LYS A 472 -3.82 -13.55 -19.15
CA LYS A 472 -4.77 -13.76 -18.04
C LYS A 472 -4.33 -14.82 -17.02
N ALA A 473 -3.01 -15.01 -16.89
CA ALA A 473 -2.38 -15.98 -15.98
C ALA A 473 -2.51 -15.61 -14.48
N PHE A 474 -3.08 -14.46 -14.15
CA PHE A 474 -3.37 -14.03 -12.79
C PHE A 474 -4.57 -14.75 -12.13
N GLY A 475 -5.37 -15.50 -12.90
CA GLY A 475 -6.49 -16.29 -12.39
C GLY A 475 -7.77 -15.48 -12.14
N GLY A 476 -8.75 -16.09 -11.49
CA GLY A 476 -10.07 -15.48 -11.29
C GLY A 476 -10.06 -14.32 -10.30
N ILE A 477 -10.57 -13.15 -10.69
CA ILE A 477 -10.72 -11.96 -9.82
C ILE A 477 -12.19 -11.56 -9.57
N ALA A 478 -13.14 -12.35 -10.07
CA ALA A 478 -14.57 -12.01 -10.06
C ALA A 478 -15.12 -11.71 -8.64
N GLN A 479 -14.69 -12.45 -7.62
CA GLN A 479 -15.09 -12.21 -6.22
C GLN A 479 -14.56 -10.87 -5.68
N ARG A 480 -13.35 -10.45 -6.09
CA ARG A 480 -12.73 -9.18 -5.67
C ARG A 480 -13.40 -7.99 -6.37
N LEU A 481 -13.79 -8.15 -7.63
CA LEU A 481 -14.59 -7.17 -8.38
C LEU A 481 -16.01 -7.02 -7.79
N ASP A 482 -16.68 -8.13 -7.45
CA ASP A 482 -17.97 -8.12 -6.75
C ASP A 482 -17.86 -7.44 -5.37
N LEU A 483 -16.83 -7.75 -4.58
CA LEU A 483 -16.54 -7.06 -3.32
C LEU A 483 -16.41 -5.54 -3.51
N ARG A 484 -15.60 -5.11 -4.49
CA ARG A 484 -15.40 -3.69 -4.82
C ARG A 484 -16.71 -3.00 -5.22
N ALA A 485 -17.57 -3.70 -5.96
CA ALA A 485 -18.89 -3.19 -6.36
C ALA A 485 -19.89 -3.11 -5.19
N ARG A 486 -20.02 -4.18 -4.38
CA ARG A 486 -20.94 -4.23 -3.23
C ARG A 486 -20.63 -3.19 -2.17
N LEU A 487 -19.34 -2.93 -1.91
CA LEU A 487 -18.87 -1.92 -0.96
C LEU A 487 -18.83 -0.49 -1.55
N GLN A 488 -19.22 -0.31 -2.82
CA GLN A 488 -19.30 0.99 -3.51
C GLN A 488 -18.00 1.81 -3.42
N CYS A 489 -16.88 1.10 -3.55
CA CYS A 489 -15.54 1.65 -3.37
C CYS A 489 -15.19 2.68 -4.46
N LYS A 490 -14.35 3.65 -4.13
CA LYS A 490 -13.97 4.74 -5.03
C LYS A 490 -12.98 4.30 -6.10
N SER A 491 -12.81 5.14 -7.12
CA SER A 491 -11.77 4.95 -8.15
C SER A 491 -10.37 5.17 -7.59
N PHE A 492 -9.37 4.63 -8.26
CA PHE A 492 -7.96 4.89 -7.94
C PHE A 492 -7.62 6.37 -8.12
N SER A 493 -8.25 7.04 -9.10
CA SER A 493 -8.20 8.50 -9.27
C SER A 493 -8.67 9.28 -8.02
N TRP A 494 -9.66 8.75 -7.28
CA TRP A 494 -10.04 9.33 -5.99
C TRP A 494 -8.98 9.06 -4.92
N TYR A 495 -8.41 7.85 -4.85
CA TYR A 495 -7.37 7.49 -3.89
C TYR A 495 -6.14 8.40 -4.04
N LEU A 496 -5.57 8.50 -5.25
CA LEU A 496 -4.44 9.38 -5.56
C LEU A 496 -4.76 10.84 -5.19
N LYS A 497 -5.97 11.32 -5.47
CA LYS A 497 -6.36 12.72 -5.20
C LYS A 497 -6.63 13.06 -3.72
N ASN A 498 -7.05 12.09 -2.89
CA ASN A 498 -7.58 12.36 -1.55
C ASN A 498 -6.77 11.69 -0.42
N VAL A 499 -5.93 10.70 -0.73
CA VAL A 499 -5.11 9.95 0.23
C VAL A 499 -3.63 10.22 0.03
N TYR A 500 -3.16 10.25 -1.22
CA TYR A 500 -1.75 10.41 -1.56
C TYR A 500 -1.52 11.44 -2.68
N PRO A 501 -1.97 12.71 -2.53
CA PRO A 501 -1.84 13.73 -3.55
C PRO A 501 -0.39 14.21 -3.78
N GLU A 502 0.56 13.77 -2.96
CA GLU A 502 2.00 14.01 -3.12
C GLU A 502 2.67 13.03 -4.10
N VAL A 503 1.99 11.94 -4.49
CA VAL A 503 2.56 10.93 -5.38
C VAL A 503 2.88 11.51 -6.75
N PHE A 504 4.08 11.22 -7.25
CA PHE A 504 4.43 11.51 -8.63
C PHE A 504 3.51 10.75 -9.57
N MET A 505 2.98 11.46 -10.57
CA MET A 505 2.16 10.90 -11.64
C MET A 505 2.99 10.85 -12.94
N PRO A 506 3.41 9.65 -13.38
CA PRO A 506 3.75 9.40 -14.78
C PRO A 506 2.54 9.70 -15.66
N ASP A 507 2.77 10.02 -16.92
CA ASP A 507 1.66 10.16 -17.86
C ASP A 507 0.97 8.80 -18.04
N LEU A 508 -0.37 8.77 -17.95
CA LEU A 508 -1.16 7.58 -18.31
C LEU A 508 -0.84 7.15 -19.74
N ASN A 509 -0.74 8.12 -20.65
CA ASN A 509 -0.37 7.95 -22.05
C ASN A 509 0.81 8.90 -22.40
N PRO A 510 2.07 8.48 -22.19
CA PRO A 510 3.23 9.27 -22.60
C PRO A 510 3.33 9.33 -24.13
N LEU A 511 3.95 10.38 -24.67
CA LEU A 511 4.00 10.61 -26.12
C LEU A 511 4.80 9.53 -26.85
N ARG A 512 5.86 9.02 -26.22
CA ARG A 512 6.63 7.82 -26.60
C ARG A 512 7.13 7.14 -25.33
N PHE A 513 7.39 5.84 -25.41
CA PHE A 513 8.09 5.08 -24.37
C PHE A 513 8.81 3.89 -25.01
N GLY A 514 9.72 3.26 -24.28
CA GLY A 514 10.54 2.14 -24.76
C GLY A 514 12.03 2.42 -24.56
N SER A 515 12.87 1.88 -25.43
CA SER A 515 14.31 2.11 -25.41
C SER A 515 14.74 3.17 -26.43
N VAL A 516 15.70 4.01 -26.07
CA VAL A 516 16.10 5.17 -26.88
C VAL A 516 17.36 4.81 -27.69
N LYS A 517 17.15 4.34 -28.92
CA LYS A 517 18.22 3.89 -29.82
C LYS A 517 18.87 5.07 -30.58
N ASN A 518 20.20 5.03 -30.72
CA ASN A 518 20.98 5.97 -31.52
C ASN A 518 21.33 5.38 -32.91
N VAL A 519 21.15 6.17 -33.98
CA VAL A 519 21.37 5.73 -35.37
C VAL A 519 22.86 5.72 -35.77
N GLY A 520 23.74 6.39 -34.99
CA GLY A 520 25.19 6.43 -35.22
C GLY A 520 25.95 5.31 -34.52
N LYS A 521 25.67 5.08 -33.23
CA LYS A 521 26.29 4.02 -32.41
C LYS A 521 25.66 2.63 -32.61
N ASP A 522 24.46 2.55 -33.18
CA ASP A 522 23.59 1.35 -33.22
C ASP A 522 23.23 0.77 -31.83
N SER A 523 23.45 1.55 -30.78
CA SER A 523 23.25 1.22 -29.36
C SER A 523 22.12 2.04 -28.74
N CYS A 524 21.63 1.60 -27.58
CA CYS A 524 20.61 2.29 -26.81
C CYS A 524 21.23 3.16 -25.71
N LEU A 525 20.52 4.24 -25.38
CA LEU A 525 20.74 5.01 -24.16
C LEU A 525 20.45 4.13 -22.95
N ASP A 526 21.35 4.14 -21.97
CA ASP A 526 21.30 3.26 -20.81
C ASP A 526 21.76 4.05 -19.57
N VAL A 527 21.08 3.87 -18.44
CA VAL A 527 21.39 4.60 -17.20
C VAL A 527 22.65 4.09 -16.49
N GLY A 528 23.10 2.87 -16.79
CA GLY A 528 24.22 2.21 -16.13
C GLY A 528 23.89 1.70 -14.72
N GLU A 529 24.86 1.04 -14.08
CA GLU A 529 24.63 0.40 -12.78
C GLU A 529 24.47 1.41 -11.62
N ASN A 530 23.43 1.17 -10.81
CA ASN A 530 23.12 1.91 -9.58
C ASN A 530 23.01 3.44 -9.81
N ASN A 531 22.38 3.86 -10.90
CA ASN A 531 22.18 5.28 -11.22
C ASN A 531 20.91 5.84 -10.56
N GLU A 532 21.06 6.26 -9.31
CA GLU A 532 20.01 6.92 -8.52
C GLU A 532 19.91 8.45 -8.76
N GLY A 533 20.55 8.95 -9.83
CA GLY A 533 20.71 10.38 -10.11
C GLY A 533 22.16 10.87 -9.96
N GLY A 534 22.47 12.02 -10.56
CA GLY A 534 23.78 12.68 -10.54
C GLY A 534 24.85 12.04 -11.43
N LYS A 535 24.69 10.77 -11.82
CA LYS A 535 25.62 10.06 -12.72
C LYS A 535 25.33 10.33 -14.20
N GLN A 536 26.38 10.20 -15.00
CA GLN A 536 26.33 10.27 -16.47
C GLN A 536 25.70 8.98 -17.03
N LEU A 537 25.03 9.08 -18.19
CA LEU A 537 24.48 7.92 -18.89
C LEU A 537 25.56 7.25 -19.76
N ILE A 538 25.29 6.02 -20.22
CA ILE A 538 26.16 5.28 -21.14
C ILE A 538 25.40 4.90 -22.43
N MET A 539 26.14 4.40 -23.41
CA MET A 539 25.59 3.73 -24.60
C MET A 539 25.83 2.22 -24.47
N TYR A 540 24.76 1.42 -24.47
CA TYR A 540 24.83 -0.04 -24.29
C TYR A 540 24.06 -0.76 -25.40
N PRO A 541 24.40 -2.01 -25.77
CA PRO A 541 23.60 -2.78 -26.73
C PRO A 541 22.10 -2.81 -26.37
N CYS A 542 21.24 -2.53 -27.34
CA CYS A 542 19.78 -2.52 -27.14
C CYS A 542 19.28 -3.93 -26.79
N HIS A 543 18.82 -4.15 -25.56
CA HIS A 543 18.36 -5.47 -25.10
C HIS A 543 16.83 -5.61 -25.00
N GLY A 544 16.06 -4.52 -25.08
CA GLY A 544 14.58 -4.54 -25.15
C GLY A 544 13.84 -4.97 -23.87
N LEU A 545 14.57 -5.32 -22.80
CA LEU A 545 14.03 -5.78 -21.51
C LEU A 545 13.45 -4.66 -20.62
N GLY A 546 13.42 -3.41 -21.11
CA GLY A 546 13.13 -2.24 -20.27
C GLY A 546 14.23 -2.00 -19.25
N GLY A 547 13.88 -1.88 -17.96
CA GLY A 547 14.85 -1.66 -16.87
C GLY A 547 15.72 -0.43 -17.12
N ASN A 548 17.04 -0.59 -17.09
CA ASN A 548 18.03 0.46 -17.34
C ASN A 548 17.90 1.17 -18.71
N GLN A 549 17.24 0.54 -19.68
CA GLN A 549 16.97 1.10 -21.01
C GLN A 549 15.51 1.55 -21.19
N TYR A 550 14.72 1.67 -20.12
CA TYR A 550 13.37 2.21 -20.19
C TYR A 550 13.36 3.74 -20.03
N PHE A 551 12.74 4.43 -20.99
CA PHE A 551 12.46 5.87 -20.91
C PHE A 551 11.01 6.17 -21.34
N GLU A 552 10.41 7.22 -20.79
CA GLU A 552 9.16 7.85 -21.23
C GLU A 552 9.44 9.27 -21.74
N PHE A 553 8.91 9.63 -22.93
CA PHE A 553 8.85 11.02 -23.38
C PHE A 553 7.51 11.63 -22.96
N SER A 554 7.53 12.58 -22.02
CA SER A 554 6.30 13.09 -21.40
C SER A 554 5.56 14.10 -22.26
N THR A 555 4.26 14.23 -22.01
CA THR A 555 3.39 15.33 -22.48
C THR A 555 3.86 16.71 -22.00
N ARG A 556 4.81 16.76 -21.05
CA ARG A 556 5.47 17.96 -20.54
C ARG A 556 6.84 18.22 -21.16
N HIS A 557 7.23 17.45 -22.18
CA HIS A 557 8.50 17.58 -22.88
C HIS A 557 9.74 17.22 -22.02
N GLU A 558 9.66 16.19 -21.17
CA GLU A 558 10.82 15.60 -20.50
C GLU A 558 11.15 14.23 -21.08
N ILE A 559 12.42 13.83 -21.02
CA ILE A 559 12.83 12.43 -21.22
C ILE A 559 13.05 11.85 -19.82
N ARG A 560 12.12 10.99 -19.37
CA ARG A 560 12.07 10.45 -18.00
C ARG A 560 12.60 9.03 -17.95
N HIS A 561 13.45 8.71 -16.98
CA HIS A 561 13.71 7.35 -16.51
C HIS A 561 13.07 7.19 -15.13
N ASN A 562 11.92 6.53 -15.06
CA ASN A 562 11.05 6.55 -13.89
C ASN A 562 10.57 5.13 -13.51
N ILE A 563 11.56 4.25 -13.27
CA ILE A 563 11.38 2.89 -12.73
C ILE A 563 11.48 2.88 -11.20
N GLN A 564 12.63 3.31 -10.65
CA GLN A 564 12.94 3.29 -9.21
C GLN A 564 12.83 4.67 -8.57
N LYS A 565 13.38 5.69 -9.24
CA LYS A 565 13.32 7.11 -8.85
C LYS A 565 12.78 7.93 -10.02
N GLU A 566 12.27 9.12 -9.72
CA GLU A 566 11.66 10.04 -10.67
C GLU A 566 12.74 10.84 -11.42
N LEU A 567 13.54 10.17 -12.26
CA LEU A 567 14.67 10.81 -12.90
C LEU A 567 14.32 11.38 -14.28
N CYS A 568 14.81 12.57 -14.56
CA CYS A 568 14.69 13.29 -15.82
C CYS A 568 16.08 13.50 -16.43
N LEU A 569 16.19 13.41 -17.76
CA LEU A 569 17.41 13.71 -18.48
C LEU A 569 17.71 15.21 -18.37
N HIS A 570 18.80 15.55 -17.70
CA HIS A 570 19.26 16.92 -17.48
C HIS A 570 20.41 17.24 -18.44
N GLY A 571 20.22 18.25 -19.29
CA GLY A 571 21.25 18.81 -20.16
C GLY A 571 21.95 20.02 -19.55
N ALA A 572 23.02 19.76 -18.80
CA ALA A 572 23.97 20.78 -18.35
C ALA A 572 25.10 20.93 -19.39
N GLU A 573 25.99 21.91 -19.23
CA GLU A 573 27.15 22.08 -20.12
C GLU A 573 28.03 20.80 -20.14
N GLY A 574 28.13 20.17 -21.32
CA GLY A 574 28.89 18.94 -21.52
C GLY A 574 28.04 17.67 -21.51
N THR A 575 28.38 16.72 -20.64
CA THR A 575 27.77 15.39 -20.56
C THR A 575 26.40 15.43 -19.90
N VAL A 576 25.38 14.79 -20.51
CA VAL A 576 24.04 14.74 -19.92
C VAL A 576 23.97 13.73 -18.77
N LYS A 577 23.08 14.00 -17.82
CA LYS A 577 22.90 13.21 -16.59
C LYS A 577 21.45 12.86 -16.38
N LEU A 578 21.18 11.94 -15.46
CA LEU A 578 19.88 11.84 -14.81
C LEU A 578 19.89 12.64 -13.52
N GLU A 579 18.85 13.42 -13.27
CA GLU A 579 18.59 14.13 -12.02
C GLU A 579 17.11 14.04 -11.66
N ASP A 580 16.75 14.33 -10.41
CA ASP A 580 15.35 14.42 -9.97
C ASP A 580 14.51 15.30 -10.92
N CYS A 581 13.37 14.78 -11.38
CA CYS A 581 12.42 15.54 -12.19
C CYS A 581 11.92 16.76 -11.42
N GLN A 582 12.13 17.95 -11.98
CA GLN A 582 11.70 19.22 -11.41
C GLN A 582 10.17 19.34 -11.38
N TYR A 583 9.47 18.68 -12.32
CA TYR A 583 8.01 18.58 -12.33
C TYR A 583 7.53 17.37 -11.50
N LYS A 584 7.07 17.66 -10.28
CA LYS A 584 6.41 16.72 -9.37
C LYS A 584 4.90 17.02 -9.23
N GLY A 585 4.28 17.53 -10.30
CA GLY A 585 2.86 17.87 -10.34
C GLY A 585 2.52 19.19 -9.63
N GLY A 586 1.22 19.42 -9.40
CA GLY A 586 0.70 20.58 -8.68
C GLY A 586 1.08 21.93 -9.33
N LYS A 587 1.92 22.70 -8.63
CA LYS A 587 2.44 24.02 -9.08
C LYS A 587 3.87 23.98 -9.63
N THR A 588 4.51 22.81 -9.65
CA THR A 588 5.88 22.68 -10.18
C THR A 588 5.90 22.85 -11.71
N LEU A 589 7.08 23.10 -12.26
CA LEU A 589 7.32 23.34 -13.70
C LEU A 589 8.56 22.56 -14.16
N VAL A 590 8.62 22.25 -15.44
CA VAL A 590 9.84 21.74 -16.09
C VAL A 590 10.74 22.94 -16.40
N GLY A 591 11.98 22.92 -15.90
CA GLY A 591 13.01 23.91 -16.19
C GLY A 591 13.61 23.78 -17.58
N ALA A 592 14.58 24.64 -17.91
CA ALA A 592 15.11 24.76 -19.26
C ALA A 592 16.04 23.60 -19.66
N GLU A 593 16.61 22.93 -18.65
CA GLU A 593 17.65 21.90 -18.73
C GLU A 593 17.07 20.49 -18.81
N GLN A 594 15.84 20.30 -18.31
CA GLN A 594 15.09 19.04 -18.38
C GLN A 594 14.04 19.02 -19.50
N LYS A 595 13.96 20.11 -20.30
CA LYS A 595 12.99 20.24 -21.39
C LYS A 595 13.60 19.85 -22.75
N TRP A 596 12.96 18.90 -23.42
CA TRP A 596 13.40 18.29 -24.68
C TRP A 596 12.29 18.27 -25.73
N GLU A 597 12.65 18.55 -26.98
CA GLU A 597 11.77 18.45 -28.13
C GLU A 597 12.32 17.39 -29.09
N LEU A 598 11.61 16.27 -29.23
CA LEU A 598 11.86 15.32 -30.31
C LEU A 598 11.34 15.93 -31.62
N LYS A 599 12.26 16.32 -32.50
CA LYS A 599 11.96 16.91 -33.81
C LYS A 599 11.66 15.82 -34.85
N ASP A 600 10.96 16.18 -35.93
CA ASP A 600 10.63 15.25 -37.04
C ASP A 600 11.87 14.63 -37.70
N ASN A 601 13.01 15.32 -37.64
CA ASN A 601 14.32 14.85 -38.11
C ASN A 601 15.09 14.04 -37.05
N GLN A 602 14.41 13.42 -36.09
CA GLN A 602 14.98 12.52 -35.07
C GLN A 602 15.99 13.15 -34.09
N LEU A 603 16.15 14.49 -34.11
CA LEU A 603 16.94 15.19 -33.10
C LEU A 603 16.17 15.33 -31.78
N PHE A 604 16.78 14.97 -30.66
CA PHE A 604 16.37 15.48 -29.34
C PHE A 604 17.03 16.84 -29.13
N TYR A 605 16.24 17.90 -29.29
CA TYR A 605 16.63 19.30 -29.11
C TYR A 605 16.33 19.77 -27.68
N MET A 606 17.26 20.50 -27.05
CA MET A 606 17.06 21.16 -25.76
C MET A 606 16.92 22.67 -25.97
N PRO A 607 15.72 23.26 -25.85
CA PRO A 607 15.51 24.67 -26.13
C PRO A 607 16.29 25.61 -25.21
N GLY A 608 16.54 25.22 -23.95
CA GLY A 608 17.23 26.05 -22.95
C GLY A 608 18.67 26.41 -23.32
N GLY A 609 19.40 25.48 -23.95
CA GLY A 609 20.78 25.66 -24.38
C GLY A 609 20.97 25.77 -25.90
N ASN A 610 19.88 25.68 -26.69
CA ASN A 610 19.90 25.59 -28.15
C ASN A 610 20.84 24.48 -28.70
N MET A 611 20.88 23.34 -28.02
CA MET A 611 21.76 22.21 -28.32
C MET A 611 20.96 20.92 -28.54
N CYS A 612 21.61 19.89 -29.10
CA CYS A 612 21.03 18.58 -29.36
C CYS A 612 21.81 17.48 -28.66
N LEU A 613 21.12 16.40 -28.27
CA LEU A 613 21.73 15.22 -27.66
C LEU A 613 22.58 14.44 -28.68
N SER A 614 23.83 14.16 -28.35
CA SER A 614 24.79 13.46 -29.22
C SER A 614 25.42 12.26 -28.52
N ALA A 615 25.48 11.12 -29.22
CA ALA A 615 26.20 9.92 -28.80
C ALA A 615 27.60 9.81 -29.43
N ARG A 616 28.22 10.93 -29.83
CA ARG A 616 29.53 10.90 -30.51
C ARG A 616 30.70 10.51 -29.58
N HIS A 617 30.58 10.81 -28.29
CA HIS A 617 31.61 10.53 -27.28
C HIS A 617 31.37 9.18 -26.58
N GLU A 618 32.10 8.92 -25.49
CA GLU A 618 31.89 7.74 -24.64
C GLU A 618 30.51 7.81 -23.96
N HIS A 619 30.31 8.87 -23.17
CA HIS A 619 29.03 9.25 -22.59
C HIS A 619 28.24 10.18 -23.52
N PRO A 620 26.90 10.15 -23.52
CA PRO A 620 26.07 11.09 -24.28
C PRO A 620 26.25 12.53 -23.79
N SER A 621 26.34 13.49 -24.71
CA SER A 621 26.59 14.90 -24.41
C SER A 621 25.69 15.83 -25.20
N LEU A 622 25.60 17.09 -24.79
CA LEU A 622 25.10 18.15 -25.65
C LEU A 622 26.10 18.47 -26.77
N ALA A 623 25.58 18.87 -27.93
CA ALA A 623 26.35 19.35 -29.08
C ALA A 623 25.54 20.36 -29.90
N LEU A 624 26.21 21.09 -30.81
CA LEU A 624 25.51 21.90 -31.82
C LEU A 624 24.67 21.01 -32.74
N CYS A 625 23.41 21.36 -32.91
CA CYS A 625 22.43 20.58 -33.68
C CYS A 625 22.82 20.44 -35.15
N ASN A 626 22.97 19.19 -35.61
CA ASN A 626 23.28 18.86 -37.00
C ASN A 626 22.39 17.69 -37.47
N PRO A 627 21.34 17.94 -38.27
CA PRO A 627 20.46 16.89 -38.81
C PRO A 627 21.15 15.81 -39.65
N SER A 628 22.36 16.09 -40.15
CA SER A 628 23.17 15.13 -40.94
C SER A 628 24.12 14.29 -40.07
N ASP A 629 24.26 14.61 -38.78
CA ASP A 629 25.12 13.85 -37.86
C ASP A 629 24.37 12.65 -37.29
N ARG A 630 24.64 11.45 -37.81
CA ARG A 630 23.98 10.21 -37.35
C ARG A 630 24.09 9.96 -35.84
N TYR A 631 25.11 10.51 -35.17
CA TYR A 631 25.25 10.41 -33.72
C TYR A 631 24.24 11.28 -32.93
N GLN A 632 23.54 12.20 -33.59
CA GLN A 632 22.47 13.03 -32.99
C GLN A 632 21.06 12.54 -33.33
N LEU A 633 20.93 11.49 -34.15
CA LEU A 633 19.64 10.93 -34.56
C LEU A 633 19.23 9.81 -33.60
N TRP A 634 18.03 9.93 -33.03
CA TRP A 634 17.49 9.03 -32.01
C TRP A 634 16.09 8.52 -32.35
N THR A 635 15.74 7.34 -31.87
CA THR A 635 14.42 6.74 -32.09
C THR A 635 14.02 5.88 -30.89
N PHE A 636 12.75 5.96 -30.49
CA PHE A 636 12.15 5.02 -29.53
C PHE A 636 11.87 3.69 -30.23
N VAL A 637 12.34 2.59 -29.61
CA VAL A 637 12.17 1.19 -30.06
C VAL A 637 11.62 0.30 -28.95
#